data_AF-A0AA38VI51-F1
#
_entry.id   AF-A0AA38VI51-F1
#
_cell.length_a   1.000
_cell.length_b   1.000
_cell.length_c   1.000
_cell.angle_alpha   90.00
_cell.angle_beta   90.00
_cell.angle_gamma   90.00
#
_symmetry.space_group_name_H-M   'P 1'
#
loop_
_entity.id
_entity.type
_entity.pdbx_description
1 polymer ?
#
loop_
_entity_poly.entity_id
_entity_poly.type
_entity_poly.pdbx_seq_one_letter_code
_entity_poly.pdbx_strand_id
1 'polypeptide(L)'
;PLPKKDPPRGAPRAEPDFETSADDGVVWRAVTSAISEALLERVTGRRGVAEWMVDTADGAKGEAGASFAQAAGAGRLLRAAGGGELTFLFAPDDVDVLLRRPHPPSGASPADGGDAHARRLDPTTAQVLTVLDNPASGVAEADLVGELQLAFLTGMHLSNLACLEQWWHLVLRLILRAHGLALVRPRLARDLLRTMHAQLVYSERYIVGSPPAPPSDSGSTGAVAKRGGGARGDSARNGGEDDDSAGMGILDVMPRNKARLRGALTTYKRRLDEALLGLGDGITAEQAEVGEAFLDLETYLWRYGWDLRGGEDEGVGGRAGDGGGMGPRDEDEDDDEYQPVVVDLDESGREVGLLSWNH
;
A
#
# COMPACT_ATOMS: atom_id res chain seq x y z
N PRO A 1 25.42 30.49 45.76
CA PRO A 1 25.21 29.24 45.00
C PRO A 1 24.07 29.44 43.98
N LEU A 2 24.43 29.51 42.70
CA LEU A 2 23.48 29.62 41.59
C LEU A 2 22.67 28.32 41.45
N PRO A 3 21.39 28.38 41.04
CA PRO A 3 20.59 27.17 40.83
C PRO A 3 21.18 26.37 39.65
N LYS A 4 21.27 25.06 39.84
CA LYS A 4 21.80 24.12 38.84
C LYS A 4 20.89 24.16 37.61
N LYS A 5 21.51 24.42 36.46
CA LYS A 5 20.91 24.38 35.12
C LYS A 5 20.33 22.98 34.88
N ASP A 6 19.04 22.91 34.59
CA ASP A 6 18.40 21.66 34.17
C ASP A 6 19.12 21.09 32.93
N PRO A 7 19.27 19.76 32.82
CA PRO A 7 19.82 19.15 31.63
C PRO A 7 18.91 19.46 30.43
N PRO A 8 19.48 19.63 29.22
CA PRO A 8 18.69 19.94 28.04
C PRO A 8 17.71 18.78 27.79
N ARG A 9 16.41 19.12 27.78
CA ARG A 9 15.34 18.27 27.26
C ARG A 9 15.77 17.85 25.85
N GLY A 10 16.05 16.56 25.65
CA GLY A 10 16.55 16.04 24.38
C GLY A 10 15.64 16.48 23.25
N ALA A 11 16.20 17.09 22.21
CA ALA A 11 15.47 17.37 20.99
C ALA A 11 14.90 16.05 20.45
N PRO A 12 13.66 16.01 19.93
CA PRO A 12 13.19 14.86 19.20
C PRO A 12 14.19 14.59 18.07
N ARG A 13 14.63 13.33 17.97
CA ARG A 13 15.53 12.89 16.90
C ARG A 13 14.74 13.08 15.61
N ALA A 14 15.06 14.13 14.85
CA ALA A 14 14.50 14.34 13.52
C ALA A 14 14.90 13.12 12.68
N GLU A 15 13.93 12.24 12.47
CA GLU A 15 14.05 11.12 11.55
C GLU A 15 14.29 11.68 10.14
N PRO A 16 15.10 11.00 9.30
CA PRO A 16 15.44 11.53 7.98
C PRO A 16 14.21 11.56 7.08
N ASP A 17 14.01 12.70 6.42
CA ASP A 17 13.03 12.88 5.35
C ASP A 17 13.51 12.11 4.10
N PHE A 18 12.68 11.19 3.60
CA PHE A 18 13.00 10.38 2.43
C PHE A 18 13.18 11.24 1.17
N GLU A 19 12.43 12.34 1.06
CA GLU A 19 12.37 13.18 -0.13
C GLU A 19 13.60 14.08 -0.30
N THR A 20 14.15 14.60 0.80
CA THR A 20 15.28 15.52 0.77
C THR A 20 16.60 14.85 1.15
N SER A 21 16.57 13.61 1.64
CA SER A 21 17.79 12.85 1.93
C SER A 21 18.58 12.62 0.65
N ALA A 22 19.78 13.20 0.61
CA ALA A 22 20.81 12.92 -0.40
C ALA A 22 21.48 11.54 -0.20
N ASP A 23 21.19 10.86 0.91
CA ASP A 23 21.66 9.51 1.17
C ASP A 23 20.63 8.48 0.66
N ASP A 24 20.93 7.90 -0.50
CA ASP A 24 20.16 6.80 -1.12
C ASP A 24 20.01 5.60 -0.16
N GLY A 25 20.96 5.42 0.75
CA GLY A 25 20.95 4.36 1.76
C GLY A 25 19.82 4.49 2.78
N VAL A 26 19.24 5.69 2.97
CA VAL A 26 18.10 5.89 3.88
C VAL A 26 16.84 5.24 3.32
N VAL A 27 16.53 5.50 2.04
CA VAL A 27 15.34 4.93 1.38
C VAL A 27 15.50 3.42 1.26
N TRP A 28 16.67 2.93 0.82
CA TRP A 28 16.92 1.49 0.71
C TRP A 28 16.77 0.78 2.06
N ARG A 29 17.28 1.36 3.14
CA ARG A 29 17.11 0.80 4.49
C ARG A 29 15.63 0.77 4.89
N ALA A 30 14.87 1.83 4.61
CA ALA A 30 13.45 1.88 4.95
C ALA A 30 12.60 0.85 4.19
N VAL A 31 13.00 0.45 2.97
CA VAL A 31 12.30 -0.57 2.20
C VAL A 31 12.80 -2.00 2.46
N THR A 32 13.84 -2.21 3.27
CA THR A 32 14.44 -3.54 3.52
C THR A 32 14.66 -3.90 4.99
N SER A 33 14.51 -2.95 5.91
CA SER A 33 14.92 -3.06 7.32
C SER A 33 14.29 -4.20 8.12
N ALA A 34 13.12 -4.67 7.70
CA ALA A 34 12.34 -5.69 8.40
C ALA A 34 12.30 -7.03 7.64
N ILE A 35 12.98 -7.15 6.50
CA ILE A 35 13.16 -8.42 5.80
C ILE A 35 14.16 -9.27 6.57
N SER A 36 13.65 -10.21 7.37
CA SER A 36 14.45 -11.11 8.20
C SER A 36 14.54 -12.52 7.60
N GLU A 37 15.53 -13.29 8.05
CA GLU A 37 15.62 -14.72 7.72
C GLU A 37 14.34 -15.47 8.15
N ALA A 38 13.82 -15.21 9.34
CA ALA A 38 12.58 -15.83 9.83
C ALA A 38 11.37 -15.51 8.93
N LEU A 39 11.28 -14.27 8.44
CA LEU A 39 10.27 -13.85 7.47
C LEU A 39 10.42 -14.65 6.16
N LEU A 40 11.63 -14.71 5.60
CA LEU A 40 11.90 -15.41 4.34
C LEU A 40 11.65 -16.91 4.46
N GLU A 41 12.04 -17.54 5.57
CA GLU A 41 11.75 -18.95 5.85
C GLU A 41 10.24 -19.21 5.89
N ARG A 42 9.48 -18.31 6.51
CA ARG A 42 8.02 -18.42 6.61
C ARG A 42 7.35 -18.25 5.25
N VAL A 43 7.69 -17.17 4.54
CA VAL A 43 7.04 -16.82 3.27
C VAL A 43 7.37 -17.85 2.20
N THR A 44 8.62 -18.27 2.08
CA THR A 44 9.02 -19.23 1.02
C THR A 44 8.85 -20.69 1.43
N GLY A 45 8.63 -20.98 2.72
CA GLY A 45 8.62 -22.33 3.27
C GLY A 45 9.99 -23.03 3.29
N ARG A 46 11.09 -22.33 2.96
CA ARG A 46 12.45 -22.89 2.89
C ARG A 46 13.25 -22.54 4.14
N ARG A 47 13.72 -23.55 4.87
CA ARG A 47 14.48 -23.37 6.12
C ARG A 47 15.94 -23.79 5.98
N GLY A 48 16.83 -23.09 6.66
CA GLY A 48 18.26 -23.41 6.70
C GLY A 48 18.93 -23.43 5.32
N VAL A 49 18.42 -22.62 4.39
CA VAL A 49 18.98 -22.47 3.04
C VAL A 49 19.93 -21.27 3.01
N ALA A 50 20.92 -21.30 2.12
CA ALA A 50 21.83 -20.17 1.94
C ALA A 50 21.17 -19.00 1.19
N GLU A 51 20.16 -19.29 0.36
CA GLU A 51 19.50 -18.32 -0.50
C GLU A 51 18.00 -18.64 -0.62
N TRP A 52 17.17 -17.59 -0.52
CA TRP A 52 15.72 -17.65 -0.72
C TRP A 52 15.38 -17.14 -2.11
N MET A 53 15.32 -18.06 -3.07
CA MET A 53 14.96 -17.73 -4.44
C MET A 53 13.44 -17.51 -4.54
N VAL A 54 13.07 -16.34 -5.07
CA VAL A 54 11.71 -15.99 -5.48
C VAL A 54 11.76 -15.63 -6.97
N ASP A 55 10.77 -16.08 -7.73
CA ASP A 55 10.67 -15.84 -9.17
C ASP A 55 9.37 -15.15 -9.58
N THR A 56 9.23 -14.85 -10.87
CA THR A 56 8.06 -14.17 -11.42
C THR A 56 6.81 -15.06 -11.47
N ALA A 57 6.98 -16.37 -11.32
CA ALA A 57 5.96 -17.41 -11.43
C ALA A 57 5.46 -17.95 -10.09
N ASP A 58 6.14 -17.62 -8.99
CA ASP A 58 5.71 -17.94 -7.63
C ASP A 58 4.33 -17.34 -7.35
N GLY A 59 3.41 -18.17 -6.88
CA GLY A 59 2.02 -17.78 -6.58
C GLY A 59 1.74 -17.69 -5.08
N ALA A 60 0.61 -17.10 -4.70
CA ALA A 60 0.19 -17.08 -3.30
C ALA A 60 -0.36 -18.46 -2.89
N LYS A 61 -0.02 -18.91 -1.68
CA LYS A 61 -0.58 -20.13 -1.12
C LYS A 61 -2.09 -19.96 -0.93
N GLY A 62 -2.88 -20.87 -1.50
CA GLY A 62 -4.35 -20.82 -1.44
C GLY A 62 -5.02 -20.27 -2.70
N GLU A 63 -4.27 -19.63 -3.59
CA GLU A 63 -4.77 -19.05 -4.86
C GLU A 63 -5.40 -20.09 -5.81
N ALA A 64 -5.16 -21.39 -5.59
CA ALA A 64 -5.79 -22.46 -6.34
C ALA A 64 -7.32 -22.58 -6.13
N GLY A 65 -7.90 -21.85 -5.17
CA GLY A 65 -9.31 -21.95 -4.79
C GLY A 65 -10.14 -20.65 -4.88
N ALA A 66 -9.53 -19.48 -5.05
CA ALA A 66 -10.24 -18.20 -4.99
C ALA A 66 -10.07 -17.39 -6.28
N SER A 67 -11.18 -17.30 -7.02
CA SER A 67 -11.55 -16.22 -7.95
C SER A 67 -10.45 -15.57 -8.81
N PHE A 68 -10.04 -16.26 -9.88
CA PHE A 68 -9.89 -15.61 -11.19
C PHE A 68 -10.14 -16.64 -12.30
N ALA A 69 -11.42 -16.92 -12.60
CA ALA A 69 -11.79 -17.90 -13.62
C ALA A 69 -11.42 -17.51 -15.07
N GLN A 70 -10.88 -16.30 -15.32
CA GLN A 70 -10.31 -15.90 -16.62
C GLN A 70 -8.77 -15.97 -16.72
N ALA A 71 -8.06 -16.21 -15.61
CA ALA A 71 -6.60 -16.33 -15.49
C ALA A 71 -6.22 -17.65 -14.85
N ALA A 72 -7.18 -18.43 -14.33
CA ALA A 72 -7.01 -19.81 -13.91
C ALA A 72 -6.38 -20.69 -15.01
N GLY A 73 -6.51 -20.31 -16.28
CA GLY A 73 -5.74 -20.90 -17.37
C GLY A 73 -4.24 -20.58 -17.27
N ALA A 74 -3.88 -19.31 -17.12
CA ALA A 74 -2.49 -18.85 -17.01
C ALA A 74 -1.84 -19.25 -15.67
N GLY A 75 -2.49 -19.05 -14.53
CA GLY A 75 -1.97 -19.40 -13.20
C GLY A 75 -1.81 -20.92 -12.98
N ARG A 76 -2.72 -21.77 -13.51
CA ARG A 76 -2.49 -23.22 -13.52
C ARG A 76 -1.36 -23.64 -14.46
N LEU A 77 -1.23 -22.99 -15.62
CA LEU A 77 -0.13 -23.25 -16.55
C LEU A 77 1.23 -22.80 -15.98
N LEU A 78 1.27 -21.68 -15.26
CA LEU A 78 2.45 -21.13 -14.62
C LEU A 78 2.88 -21.98 -13.41
N ARG A 79 1.92 -22.47 -12.62
CA ARG A 79 2.18 -23.43 -11.55
C ARG A 79 2.64 -24.79 -12.08
N ALA A 80 2.11 -25.23 -13.23
CA ALA A 80 2.62 -26.39 -13.95
C ALA A 80 4.02 -26.16 -14.54
N ALA A 81 4.44 -24.90 -14.69
CA ALA A 81 5.77 -24.50 -15.15
C ALA A 81 6.82 -24.36 -14.04
N GLY A 82 6.48 -24.68 -12.78
CA GLY A 82 7.46 -24.84 -11.70
C GLY A 82 7.55 -23.69 -10.69
N GLY A 83 6.62 -22.73 -10.70
CA GLY A 83 6.53 -21.69 -9.65
C GLY A 83 6.23 -22.29 -8.27
N GLY A 84 6.90 -21.79 -7.25
CA GLY A 84 6.68 -22.10 -5.84
C GLY A 84 5.44 -21.42 -5.25
N GLU A 85 5.13 -21.73 -3.99
CA GLU A 85 4.03 -21.10 -3.24
C GLU A 85 4.57 -20.20 -2.13
N LEU A 86 4.09 -18.96 -2.08
CA LEU A 86 4.41 -17.97 -1.07
C LEU A 86 3.32 -17.94 0.03
N THR A 87 3.72 -18.04 1.29
CA THR A 87 2.81 -18.08 2.44
C THR A 87 2.79 -16.73 3.18
N PHE A 88 1.85 -15.88 2.81
CA PHE A 88 1.62 -14.57 3.43
C PHE A 88 0.86 -14.68 4.77
N LEU A 89 1.02 -13.69 5.66
CA LEU A 89 0.33 -13.64 6.97
C LEU A 89 -1.15 -13.30 6.83
N PHE A 90 -1.46 -12.37 5.93
CA PHE A 90 -2.81 -11.89 5.68
C PHE A 90 -3.07 -12.06 4.18
N ALA A 91 -3.45 -13.29 3.79
CA ALA A 91 -3.82 -13.55 2.41
C ALA A 91 -5.15 -12.85 2.06
N PRO A 92 -5.37 -12.46 0.78
CA PRO A 92 -6.56 -11.74 0.37
C PRO A 92 -7.90 -12.36 0.84
N ASP A 93 -7.98 -13.69 0.81
CA ASP A 93 -9.19 -14.43 1.20
C ASP A 93 -9.48 -14.41 2.70
N ASP A 94 -8.44 -14.27 3.54
CA ASP A 94 -8.59 -14.36 5.00
C ASP A 94 -9.22 -13.10 5.60
N VAL A 95 -8.99 -11.94 5.00
CA VAL A 95 -9.50 -10.65 5.49
C VAL A 95 -10.95 -10.44 5.04
N ASP A 96 -11.30 -10.77 3.80
CA ASP A 96 -12.67 -10.56 3.28
C ASP A 96 -13.69 -11.52 3.91
N VAL A 97 -13.29 -12.75 4.24
CA VAL A 97 -14.15 -13.72 4.98
C VAL A 97 -14.51 -13.19 6.38
N LEU A 98 -13.63 -12.40 7.00
CA LEU A 98 -13.82 -11.90 8.36
C LEU A 98 -14.53 -10.55 8.41
N LEU A 99 -14.37 -9.72 7.37
CA LEU A 99 -15.20 -8.52 7.18
C LEU A 99 -16.68 -8.88 6.93
N ARG A 100 -16.95 -10.06 6.35
CA ARG A 100 -18.31 -10.61 6.16
C ARG A 100 -18.91 -11.25 7.40
N ARG A 101 -18.20 -11.28 8.54
CA ARG A 101 -18.74 -11.87 9.78
C ARG A 101 -19.81 -10.92 10.35
N PRO A 102 -21.08 -11.35 10.46
CA PRO A 102 -22.13 -10.47 10.94
C PRO A 102 -21.86 -10.04 12.37
N HIS A 103 -22.16 -8.77 12.67
CA HIS A 103 -22.23 -8.24 14.04
C HIS A 103 -22.93 -9.25 14.96
N PRO A 104 -22.49 -9.41 16.23
CA PRO A 104 -23.23 -10.23 17.17
C PRO A 104 -24.68 -9.73 17.23
N PRO A 105 -25.67 -10.63 17.30
CA PRO A 105 -27.07 -10.25 17.24
C PRO A 105 -27.37 -9.20 18.31
N SER A 106 -28.00 -8.10 17.87
CA SER A 106 -28.53 -7.04 18.73
C SER A 106 -29.45 -7.68 19.77
N GLY A 107 -28.92 -7.92 20.97
CA GLY A 107 -29.57 -8.75 21.99
C GLY A 107 -28.64 -9.45 22.98
N ALA A 108 -27.33 -9.52 22.73
CA ALA A 108 -26.38 -10.01 23.73
C ALA A 108 -26.26 -9.00 24.89
N SER A 109 -26.79 -9.38 26.05
CA SER A 109 -26.81 -8.59 27.28
C SER A 109 -25.39 -8.12 27.70
N PRO A 110 -25.21 -6.93 28.29
CA PRO A 110 -23.89 -6.36 28.62
C PRO A 110 -23.17 -7.07 29.80
N ALA A 111 -23.67 -8.23 30.23
CA ALA A 111 -23.30 -8.84 31.50
C ALA A 111 -22.16 -9.88 31.41
N ASP A 112 -21.68 -10.21 30.21
CA ASP A 112 -20.54 -11.11 30.04
C ASP A 112 -19.28 -10.29 29.75
N GLY A 113 -18.33 -10.33 30.69
CA GLY A 113 -17.11 -9.53 30.76
C GLY A 113 -16.07 -9.81 29.67
N GLY A 114 -16.49 -10.06 28.44
CA GLY A 114 -15.64 -10.02 27.25
C GLY A 114 -15.20 -8.59 26.98
N ASP A 115 -13.89 -8.42 26.79
CA ASP A 115 -13.16 -7.16 26.76
C ASP A 115 -13.91 -6.03 26.04
N ALA A 116 -14.42 -5.07 26.82
CA ALA A 116 -15.01 -3.83 26.30
C ALA A 116 -14.04 -3.04 25.38
N HIS A 117 -12.74 -3.38 25.42
CA HIS A 117 -11.70 -2.85 24.55
C HIS A 117 -11.80 -3.40 23.11
N ALA A 118 -12.05 -4.71 22.93
CA ALA A 118 -12.18 -5.32 21.61
C ALA A 118 -13.43 -4.85 20.84
N ARG A 119 -14.50 -4.46 21.56
CA ARG A 119 -15.72 -3.88 20.96
C ARG A 119 -15.56 -2.41 20.52
N ARG A 120 -14.44 -1.76 20.86
CA ARG A 120 -14.12 -0.37 20.44
C ARG A 120 -13.17 -0.30 19.25
N LEU A 121 -12.50 -1.39 18.90
CA LEU A 121 -11.55 -1.44 17.80
C LEU A 121 -12.29 -1.81 16.51
N ASP A 122 -11.81 -1.28 15.39
CA ASP A 122 -12.27 -1.75 14.09
C ASP A 122 -11.90 -3.25 13.90
N PRO A 123 -12.67 -4.00 13.10
CA PRO A 123 -12.47 -5.44 12.92
C PRO A 123 -11.06 -5.81 12.45
N THR A 124 -10.47 -4.99 11.57
CA THR A 124 -9.14 -5.23 11.01
C THR A 124 -8.05 -5.10 12.07
N THR A 125 -8.11 -4.09 12.93
CA THR A 125 -7.19 -3.94 14.08
C THR A 125 -7.29 -5.14 15.01
N ALA A 126 -8.51 -5.59 15.34
CA ALA A 126 -8.70 -6.75 16.21
C ALA A 126 -8.10 -8.04 15.61
N GLN A 127 -8.19 -8.22 14.29
CA GLN A 127 -7.58 -9.34 13.58
C GLN A 127 -6.05 -9.29 13.65
N VAL A 128 -5.45 -8.13 13.37
CA VAL A 128 -3.99 -7.94 13.46
C VAL A 128 -3.50 -8.29 14.86
N LEU A 129 -4.17 -7.79 15.90
CA LEU A 129 -3.83 -8.11 17.28
C LEU A 129 -3.99 -9.59 17.59
N THR A 130 -5.03 -10.26 17.07
CA THR A 130 -5.23 -11.71 17.28
C THR A 130 -4.05 -12.52 16.75
N VAL A 131 -3.46 -12.14 15.62
CA VAL A 131 -2.29 -12.81 15.04
C VAL A 131 -1.03 -12.51 15.84
N LEU A 132 -0.81 -11.24 16.19
CA LEU A 132 0.40 -10.78 16.89
C LEU A 132 0.45 -11.21 18.37
N ASP A 133 -0.70 -11.28 19.04
CA ASP A 133 -0.79 -11.64 20.45
C ASP A 133 -0.94 -13.15 20.67
N ASN A 134 -1.08 -13.94 19.60
CA ASN A 134 -1.09 -15.38 19.69
C ASN A 134 0.35 -15.91 19.91
N PRO A 135 0.70 -16.43 21.10
CA PRO A 135 2.05 -16.91 21.36
C PRO A 135 2.45 -18.12 20.50
N ALA A 136 1.47 -18.83 19.92
CA ALA A 136 1.72 -19.96 19.03
C ALA A 136 2.01 -19.53 17.58
N SER A 137 1.72 -18.28 17.19
CA SER A 137 1.96 -17.80 15.83
C SER A 137 3.46 -17.60 15.57
N GLY A 138 4.21 -17.20 16.61
CA GLY A 138 5.61 -16.80 16.48
C GLY A 138 5.82 -15.56 15.62
N VAL A 139 4.75 -14.80 15.35
CA VAL A 139 4.75 -13.62 14.47
C VAL A 139 5.05 -12.37 15.30
N ALA A 140 6.06 -11.61 14.87
CA ALA A 140 6.40 -10.32 15.43
C ALA A 140 5.81 -9.17 14.58
N GLU A 141 5.72 -7.97 15.17
CA GLU A 141 5.33 -6.75 14.44
C GLU A 141 6.23 -6.49 13.22
N ALA A 142 7.52 -6.78 13.35
CA ALA A 142 8.49 -6.66 12.26
C ALA A 142 8.17 -7.59 11.09
N ASP A 143 7.48 -8.71 11.29
CA ASP A 143 7.12 -9.60 10.19
C ASP A 143 6.05 -8.98 9.29
N LEU A 144 5.16 -8.14 9.83
CA LEU A 144 4.16 -7.45 9.02
C LEU A 144 4.81 -6.36 8.16
N VAL A 145 5.73 -5.59 8.74
CA VAL A 145 6.52 -4.59 8.00
C VAL A 145 7.39 -5.27 6.95
N GLY A 146 8.04 -6.39 7.31
CA GLY A 146 8.88 -7.17 6.41
C GLY A 146 8.09 -7.79 5.27
N GLU A 147 6.85 -8.25 5.51
CA GLU A 147 5.99 -8.76 4.44
C GLU A 147 5.56 -7.66 3.47
N LEU A 148 5.22 -6.46 3.96
CA LEU A 148 4.95 -5.29 3.12
C LEU A 148 6.18 -4.91 2.26
N GLN A 149 7.38 -4.96 2.84
CA GLN A 149 8.65 -4.70 2.16
C GLN A 149 8.96 -5.74 1.08
N LEU A 150 8.85 -7.02 1.41
CA LEU A 150 9.09 -8.13 0.50
C LEU A 150 8.10 -8.12 -0.67
N ALA A 151 6.80 -7.99 -0.38
CA ALA A 151 5.74 -7.92 -1.38
C ALA A 151 5.98 -6.78 -2.38
N PHE A 152 6.36 -5.59 -1.89
CA PHE A 152 6.73 -4.46 -2.73
C PHE A 152 7.92 -4.77 -3.64
N LEU A 153 9.05 -5.21 -3.07
CA LEU A 153 10.28 -5.40 -3.85
C LEU A 153 10.12 -6.51 -4.88
N THR A 154 9.56 -7.65 -4.49
CA THR A 154 9.32 -8.76 -5.42
C THR A 154 8.28 -8.38 -6.47
N GLY A 155 7.18 -7.74 -6.06
CA GLY A 155 6.12 -7.31 -6.99
C GLY A 155 6.63 -6.33 -8.03
N MET A 156 7.44 -5.35 -7.63
CA MET A 156 7.91 -4.31 -8.53
C MET A 156 9.14 -4.71 -9.35
N HIS A 157 10.14 -5.36 -8.76
CA HIS A 157 11.39 -5.70 -9.47
C HIS A 157 11.29 -6.97 -10.29
N LEU A 158 10.50 -7.96 -9.85
CA LEU A 158 10.31 -9.21 -10.57
C LEU A 158 8.98 -9.22 -11.35
N SER A 159 8.15 -8.19 -11.23
CA SER A 159 6.78 -8.23 -11.77
C SER A 159 6.00 -9.46 -11.30
N ASN A 160 6.26 -9.92 -10.08
CA ASN A 160 5.53 -11.04 -9.48
C ASN A 160 4.12 -10.56 -9.10
N LEU A 161 3.12 -11.10 -9.79
CA LEU A 161 1.72 -10.67 -9.64
C LEU A 161 1.19 -10.92 -8.23
N ALA A 162 1.47 -12.09 -7.65
CA ALA A 162 1.00 -12.45 -6.31
C ALA A 162 1.54 -11.49 -5.23
N CYS A 163 2.81 -11.09 -5.33
CA CYS A 163 3.41 -10.11 -4.43
C CYS A 163 2.85 -8.70 -4.66
N LEU A 164 2.57 -8.31 -5.91
CA LEU A 164 1.95 -7.02 -6.20
C LEU A 164 0.51 -6.94 -5.66
N GLU A 165 -0.28 -8.00 -5.84
CA GLU A 165 -1.62 -8.12 -5.29
C GLU A 165 -1.59 -8.13 -3.76
N GLN A 166 -0.63 -8.84 -3.17
CA GLN A 166 -0.43 -8.85 -1.72
C GLN A 166 -0.06 -7.47 -1.19
N TRP A 167 0.80 -6.71 -1.88
CA TRP A 167 1.12 -5.35 -1.46
C TRP A 167 -0.11 -4.45 -1.44
N TRP A 168 -0.92 -4.47 -2.51
CA TRP A 168 -2.17 -3.72 -2.56
C TRP A 168 -3.17 -4.16 -1.51
N HIS A 169 -3.26 -5.47 -1.25
CA HIS A 169 -4.09 -6.02 -0.19
C HIS A 169 -3.67 -5.50 1.19
N LEU A 170 -2.38 -5.60 1.52
CA LEU A 170 -1.83 -5.09 2.78
C LEU A 170 -2.13 -3.60 2.95
N VAL A 171 -1.90 -2.79 1.91
CA VAL A 171 -2.16 -1.34 2.00
C VAL A 171 -3.66 -1.04 2.15
N LEU A 172 -4.50 -1.53 1.24
CA LEU A 172 -5.90 -1.11 1.13
C LEU A 172 -6.84 -1.81 2.13
N ARG A 173 -6.56 -3.08 2.44
CA ARG A 173 -7.48 -3.92 3.24
C ARG A 173 -6.99 -4.13 4.68
N LEU A 174 -5.70 -4.00 4.93
CA LEU A 174 -5.12 -4.18 6.26
C LEU A 174 -4.71 -2.85 6.90
N ILE A 175 -3.66 -2.21 6.39
CA ILE A 175 -3.01 -1.04 7.01
C ILE A 175 -3.99 0.14 7.11
N LEU A 176 -4.63 0.52 5.99
CA LEU A 176 -5.53 1.67 5.96
C LEU A 176 -6.91 1.40 6.57
N ARG A 177 -7.22 0.15 6.95
CA ARG A 177 -8.46 -0.21 7.65
C ARG A 177 -8.25 -0.43 9.15
N ALA A 178 -7.03 -0.74 9.57
CA ALA A 178 -6.66 -0.96 10.97
C ALA A 178 -6.44 0.36 11.74
N HIS A 179 -7.46 1.21 11.76
CA HIS A 179 -7.41 2.56 12.34
C HIS A 179 -7.00 2.56 13.83
N GLY A 180 -7.43 1.54 14.57
CA GLY A 180 -7.11 1.39 15.98
C GLY A 180 -5.64 1.15 16.28
N LEU A 181 -4.83 0.68 15.31
CA LEU A 181 -3.39 0.43 15.51
C LEU A 181 -2.64 1.68 15.96
N ALA A 182 -3.04 2.87 15.48
CA ALA A 182 -2.44 4.13 15.90
C ALA A 182 -2.51 4.35 17.42
N LEU A 183 -3.53 3.78 18.09
CA LEU A 183 -3.73 3.91 19.52
C LEU A 183 -3.10 2.76 20.31
N VAL A 184 -3.29 1.52 19.85
CA VAL A 184 -2.92 0.30 20.60
C VAL A 184 -1.52 -0.22 20.29
N ARG A 185 -1.00 0.02 19.08
CA ARG A 185 0.34 -0.37 18.62
C ARG A 185 0.97 0.78 17.79
N PRO A 186 1.18 1.97 18.39
CA PRO A 186 1.58 3.17 17.65
C PRO A 186 2.88 2.99 16.86
N ARG A 187 3.86 2.24 17.41
CA ARG A 187 5.12 1.95 16.71
C ARG A 187 4.90 1.18 15.41
N LEU A 188 4.09 0.12 15.44
CA LEU A 188 3.73 -0.64 14.25
C LEU A 188 3.00 0.23 13.22
N ALA A 189 2.01 1.01 13.64
CA ALA A 189 1.28 1.91 12.73
C ALA A 189 2.22 2.92 12.05
N ARG A 190 3.10 3.56 12.84
CA ARG A 190 4.13 4.47 12.33
C ARG A 190 5.05 3.78 11.33
N ASP A 191 5.55 2.58 11.66
CA ASP A 191 6.52 1.88 10.83
C ASP A 191 5.90 1.41 9.50
N LEU A 192 4.61 1.00 9.50
CA LEU A 192 3.86 0.69 8.29
C LEU A 192 3.67 1.91 7.39
N LEU A 193 3.26 3.06 7.95
CA LEU A 193 3.10 4.31 7.20
C LEU A 193 4.41 4.80 6.61
N ARG A 194 5.49 4.79 7.41
CA ARG A 194 6.84 5.19 6.95
C ARG A 194 7.36 4.27 5.86
N THR A 195 7.12 2.96 5.99
CA THR A 195 7.50 1.98 4.96
C THR A 195 6.74 2.24 3.66
N MET A 196 5.42 2.43 3.73
CA MET A 196 4.61 2.75 2.55
C MET A 196 5.08 4.05 1.89
N HIS A 197 5.35 5.10 2.67
CA HIS A 197 5.90 6.35 2.16
C HIS A 197 7.24 6.13 1.44
N ALA A 198 8.19 5.44 2.10
CA ALA A 198 9.49 5.12 1.50
C ALA A 198 9.37 4.30 0.21
N GLN A 199 8.40 3.38 0.13
CA GLN A 199 8.14 2.58 -1.08
C GLN A 199 7.62 3.44 -2.25
N LEU A 200 6.76 4.41 -1.99
CA LEU A 200 6.30 5.34 -3.03
C LEU A 200 7.46 6.20 -3.55
N VAL A 201 8.25 6.78 -2.64
CA VAL A 201 9.47 7.54 -3.00
C VAL A 201 10.47 6.67 -3.77
N TYR A 202 10.67 5.42 -3.32
CA TYR A 202 11.54 4.47 -4.00
C TYR A 202 11.03 4.16 -5.41
N SER A 203 9.73 3.92 -5.57
CA SER A 203 9.13 3.62 -6.86
C SER A 203 9.31 4.77 -7.84
N GLU A 204 9.10 6.02 -7.40
CA GLU A 204 9.32 7.19 -8.24
C GLU A 204 10.79 7.31 -8.65
N ARG A 205 11.71 7.24 -7.69
CA ARG A 205 13.13 7.50 -7.95
C ARG A 205 13.84 6.42 -8.76
N TYR A 206 13.57 5.15 -8.47
CA TYR A 206 14.40 4.04 -8.96
C TYR A 206 13.67 3.08 -9.90
N ILE A 207 12.33 3.13 -9.97
CA ILE A 207 11.55 2.27 -10.89
C ILE A 207 11.05 3.07 -12.08
N VAL A 208 10.34 4.18 -11.83
CA VAL A 208 9.87 5.06 -12.91
C VAL A 208 11.02 5.81 -13.56
N GLY A 209 12.00 6.20 -12.74
CA GLY A 209 12.99 7.19 -13.12
C GLY A 209 12.51 8.59 -12.77
N SER A 210 13.45 9.51 -12.54
CA SER A 210 13.15 10.87 -12.12
C SER A 210 12.12 11.52 -13.05
N PRO A 211 11.01 12.09 -12.54
CA PRO A 211 10.04 12.74 -13.40
C PRO A 211 10.70 13.87 -14.19
N PRO A 212 10.24 14.17 -15.42
CA PRO A 212 10.74 15.32 -16.17
C PRO A 212 10.56 16.56 -15.29
N ALA A 213 11.66 17.31 -15.10
CA ALA A 213 11.63 18.55 -14.35
C ALA A 213 10.48 19.43 -14.86
N PRO A 214 9.73 20.12 -13.97
CA PRO A 214 8.70 21.04 -14.42
C PRO A 214 9.31 22.03 -15.41
N PRO A 215 8.58 22.44 -16.46
CA PRO A 215 9.11 23.37 -17.45
C PRO A 215 9.60 24.61 -16.72
N SER A 216 10.91 24.80 -16.71
CA SER A 216 11.49 26.06 -16.28
C SER A 216 10.98 27.11 -17.25
N ASP A 217 10.15 28.03 -16.77
CA ASP A 217 9.85 29.27 -17.49
C ASP A 217 11.16 30.03 -17.67
N SER A 218 11.88 29.72 -18.76
CA SER A 218 13.04 30.46 -19.19
C SER A 218 12.56 31.77 -19.83
N GLY A 219 12.12 32.69 -18.98
CA GLY A 219 12.01 34.10 -19.27
C GLY A 219 13.41 34.69 -19.48
N SER A 220 13.79 34.80 -20.74
CA SER A 220 14.94 35.55 -21.27
C SER A 220 15.29 36.81 -20.47
N THR A 221 16.55 36.93 -20.02
CA THR A 221 17.30 38.19 -20.15
C THR A 221 18.70 37.89 -20.65
N GLY A 222 19.03 38.47 -21.80
CA GLY A 222 20.29 38.23 -22.50
C GLY A 222 21.48 38.96 -21.89
N ALA A 223 22.66 38.36 -22.04
CA ALA A 223 23.93 39.06 -22.05
C ALA A 223 24.89 38.38 -23.04
N VAL A 224 25.46 39.20 -23.90
CA VAL A 224 26.25 38.87 -25.10
C VAL A 224 27.76 38.83 -24.81
N ALA A 225 28.46 38.00 -25.59
CA ALA A 225 29.92 37.92 -25.84
C ALA A 225 30.76 37.15 -24.79
N LYS A 226 31.77 36.33 -25.13
CA LYS A 226 32.74 36.43 -26.27
C LYS A 226 33.54 35.12 -26.50
N ARG A 227 33.57 34.66 -27.77
CA ARG A 227 34.63 33.96 -28.57
C ARG A 227 35.84 33.24 -27.92
N GLY A 228 36.04 32.01 -28.39
CA GLY A 228 37.31 31.32 -28.73
C GLY A 228 37.19 29.81 -28.48
N GLY A 229 37.46 28.84 -29.37
CA GLY A 229 38.03 28.78 -30.71
C GLY A 229 38.81 27.46 -30.87
N GLY A 230 38.23 26.46 -31.59
CA GLY A 230 38.88 25.23 -32.10
C GLY A 230 38.88 24.01 -31.15
N ALA A 231 38.73 22.75 -31.56
CA ALA A 231 38.55 22.13 -32.87
C ALA A 231 37.97 20.70 -32.71
N ARG A 232 37.11 20.32 -33.66
CA ARG A 232 36.91 18.99 -34.28
C ARG A 232 36.99 17.71 -33.41
N GLY A 233 35.83 17.11 -33.22
CA GLY A 233 35.64 15.67 -33.09
C GLY A 233 34.30 15.31 -33.73
N ASP A 234 34.33 14.86 -34.99
CA ASP A 234 33.18 14.26 -35.68
C ASP A 234 32.74 13.00 -34.93
N SER A 235 31.48 12.97 -34.50
CA SER A 235 30.70 11.74 -34.36
C SER A 235 29.24 12.12 -34.51
N ALA A 236 28.82 12.12 -35.78
CA ALA A 236 27.43 12.16 -36.17
C ALA A 236 26.75 10.84 -35.82
N ARG A 237 25.54 10.97 -35.28
CA ARG A 237 24.37 10.09 -35.50
C ARG A 237 24.48 8.64 -35.02
N ASN A 238 23.80 8.39 -33.89
CA ASN A 238 22.76 7.38 -33.80
C ASN A 238 21.67 8.00 -32.91
N GLY A 239 20.46 8.24 -33.41
CA GLY A 239 19.33 7.32 -33.23
C GLY A 239 18.87 7.46 -31.77
N GLY A 240 17.90 8.30 -31.43
CA GLY A 240 16.53 8.07 -31.87
C GLY A 240 16.02 6.74 -31.33
N GLU A 241 16.29 6.45 -30.05
CA GLU A 241 15.64 5.39 -29.30
C GLU A 241 14.67 6.12 -28.37
N ASP A 242 13.39 5.87 -28.61
CA ASP A 242 12.29 6.29 -27.75
C ASP A 242 12.64 5.90 -26.31
N ASP A 243 12.66 6.89 -25.42
CA ASP A 243 12.85 6.73 -23.98
C ASP A 243 11.55 6.13 -23.37
N ASP A 244 11.17 4.95 -23.86
CA ASP A 244 10.03 4.15 -23.41
C ASP A 244 10.41 3.26 -22.19
N SER A 245 11.59 3.49 -21.58
CA SER A 245 12.07 2.76 -20.40
C SER A 245 11.71 3.42 -19.07
N ALA A 246 10.79 4.40 -19.04
CA ALA A 246 10.19 4.81 -17.78
C ALA A 246 9.36 3.63 -17.23
N GLY A 247 9.88 2.97 -16.18
CA GLY A 247 9.17 1.87 -15.55
C GLY A 247 7.81 2.31 -15.04
N MET A 248 6.81 1.42 -15.07
CA MET A 248 5.50 1.74 -14.52
C MET A 248 5.61 1.78 -12.98
N GLY A 249 5.36 2.95 -12.38
CA GLY A 249 5.39 3.12 -10.93
C GLY A 249 4.24 2.36 -10.29
N ILE A 250 4.38 2.00 -9.01
CA ILE A 250 3.40 1.13 -8.35
C ILE A 250 1.96 1.65 -8.42
N LEU A 251 1.79 2.98 -8.37
CA LEU A 251 0.47 3.64 -8.49
C LEU A 251 -0.15 3.50 -9.89
N ASP A 252 0.66 3.30 -10.92
CA ASP A 252 0.22 3.24 -12.31
C ASP A 252 0.02 1.80 -12.79
N VAL A 253 0.59 0.82 -12.10
CA VAL A 253 0.39 -0.62 -12.40
C VAL A 253 -1.08 -1.03 -12.28
N MET A 254 -1.82 -0.44 -11.33
CA MET A 254 -3.24 -0.73 -11.13
C MET A 254 -4.04 0.56 -10.93
N PRO A 255 -4.48 1.24 -12.01
CA PRO A 255 -5.16 2.54 -11.92
C PRO A 255 -6.44 2.53 -11.08
N ARG A 256 -7.17 1.40 -11.05
CA ARG A 256 -8.34 1.22 -10.17
C ARG A 256 -7.93 1.29 -8.69
N ASN A 257 -6.81 0.68 -8.33
CA ASN A 257 -6.30 0.69 -6.96
C ASN A 257 -5.77 2.06 -6.56
N LYS A 258 -5.27 2.86 -7.51
CA LYS A 258 -4.86 4.26 -7.28
C LYS A 258 -6.02 5.12 -6.76
N ALA A 259 -7.20 5.02 -7.38
CA ALA A 259 -8.40 5.75 -6.92
C ALA A 259 -8.86 5.26 -5.53
N ARG A 260 -8.89 3.93 -5.34
CA ARG A 260 -9.22 3.32 -4.04
C ARG A 260 -8.25 3.71 -2.94
N LEU A 261 -6.96 3.83 -3.25
CA LEU A 261 -5.92 4.25 -2.32
C LEU A 261 -6.17 5.67 -1.83
N ARG A 262 -6.50 6.59 -2.74
CA ARG A 262 -6.85 7.96 -2.37
C ARG A 262 -8.03 7.99 -1.39
N GLY A 263 -9.13 7.30 -1.71
CA GLY A 263 -10.30 7.22 -0.82
C GLY A 263 -9.96 6.60 0.54
N ALA A 264 -9.23 5.48 0.54
CA ALA A 264 -8.80 4.82 1.76
C ALA A 264 -7.89 5.70 2.64
N LEU A 265 -6.99 6.48 2.04
CA LEU A 265 -6.13 7.44 2.74
C LEU A 265 -6.92 8.61 3.32
N THR A 266 -7.91 9.15 2.60
CA THR A 266 -8.81 10.19 3.12
C THR A 266 -9.58 9.67 4.35
N THR A 267 -10.14 8.47 4.26
CA THR A 267 -10.85 7.85 5.39
C THR A 267 -9.90 7.56 6.55
N TYR A 268 -8.71 7.01 6.29
CA TYR A 268 -7.71 6.76 7.32
C TYR A 268 -7.28 8.05 8.01
N LYS A 269 -7.01 9.13 7.26
CA LYS A 269 -6.65 10.44 7.79
C LYS A 269 -7.72 10.96 8.75
N ARG A 270 -8.98 10.96 8.32
CA ARG A 270 -10.12 11.39 9.16
C ARG A 270 -10.17 10.59 10.47
N ARG A 271 -10.06 9.26 10.39
CA ARG A 271 -10.10 8.38 11.58
C ARG A 271 -8.90 8.59 12.49
N LEU A 272 -7.71 8.81 11.92
CA LEU A 272 -6.51 9.11 12.68
C LEU A 272 -6.63 10.45 13.41
N ASP A 273 -7.09 11.49 12.72
CA ASP A 273 -7.32 12.83 13.30
C ASP A 273 -8.35 12.77 14.43
N GLU A 274 -9.49 12.11 14.21
CA GLU A 274 -10.52 11.86 15.24
C GLU A 274 -9.94 11.14 16.46
N ALA A 275 -9.15 10.08 16.23
CA ALA A 275 -8.56 9.27 17.29
C ALA A 275 -7.52 10.05 18.11
N LEU A 276 -6.60 10.76 17.45
CA LEU A 276 -5.54 11.52 18.11
C LEU A 276 -6.09 12.76 18.84
N LEU A 277 -7.04 13.48 18.24
CA LEU A 277 -7.73 14.60 18.90
C LEU A 277 -8.54 14.13 20.11
N GLY A 278 -9.16 12.94 20.02
CA GLY A 278 -9.91 12.32 21.11
C GLY A 278 -9.06 12.01 22.35
N LEU A 279 -7.74 11.89 22.22
CA LEU A 279 -6.82 11.71 23.35
C LEU A 279 -6.56 13.02 24.11
N GLY A 280 -6.72 14.18 23.46
CA GLY A 280 -6.39 15.49 24.04
C GLY A 280 -4.97 15.55 24.59
N ASP A 281 -4.84 16.05 25.84
CA ASP A 281 -3.54 16.15 26.53
C ASP A 281 -2.94 14.77 26.90
N GLY A 282 -3.67 13.68 26.70
CA GLY A 282 -3.24 12.31 27.00
C GLY A 282 -2.43 11.63 25.88
N ILE A 283 -2.17 12.33 24.77
CA ILE A 283 -1.41 11.79 23.64
C ILE A 283 0.03 11.43 24.05
N THR A 284 0.43 10.19 23.77
CA THR A 284 1.81 9.76 23.99
C THR A 284 2.72 10.21 22.85
N ALA A 285 4.02 10.29 23.09
CA ALA A 285 5.00 10.63 22.03
C ALA A 285 4.91 9.67 20.84
N GLU A 286 4.74 8.38 21.09
CA GLU A 286 4.65 7.37 20.02
C GLU A 286 3.38 7.53 19.18
N GLN A 287 2.25 7.90 19.80
CA GLN A 287 1.01 8.20 19.08
C GLN A 287 1.12 9.47 18.24
N ALA A 288 1.80 10.50 18.76
CA ALA A 288 2.08 11.72 17.99
C ALA A 288 2.96 11.42 16.76
N GLU A 289 3.96 10.53 16.89
CA GLU A 289 4.81 10.11 15.77
C GLU A 289 4.02 9.39 14.65
N VAL A 290 2.87 8.77 14.94
CA VAL A 290 1.99 8.22 13.89
C VAL A 290 1.39 9.34 13.05
N GLY A 291 0.94 10.43 13.70
CA GLY A 291 0.41 11.61 13.03
C GLY A 291 1.46 12.28 12.14
N GLU A 292 2.68 12.46 12.65
CA GLU A 292 3.80 13.00 11.87
C GLU A 292 4.14 12.10 10.68
N ALA A 293 4.20 10.77 10.87
CA ALA A 293 4.46 9.84 9.77
C ALA A 293 3.39 9.90 8.67
N PHE A 294 2.13 10.12 9.04
CA PHE A 294 1.05 10.32 8.06
C PHE A 294 1.15 11.68 7.37
N LEU A 295 1.52 12.73 8.09
CA LEU A 295 1.70 14.08 7.53
C LEU A 295 2.83 14.12 6.49
N ASP A 296 3.93 13.43 6.76
CA ASP A 296 5.03 13.27 5.80
C ASP A 296 4.54 12.61 4.50
N LEU A 297 3.79 11.51 4.63
CA LEU A 297 3.16 10.82 3.50
C LEU A 297 2.16 11.72 2.74
N GLU A 298 1.29 12.44 3.44
CA GLU A 298 0.32 13.35 2.83
C GLU A 298 1.03 14.46 2.04
N THR A 299 2.09 15.03 2.62
CA THR A 299 2.92 16.05 1.98
C THR A 299 3.50 15.55 0.66
N TYR A 300 4.04 14.32 0.66
CA TYR A 300 4.51 13.68 -0.56
C TYR A 300 3.40 13.54 -1.61
N LEU A 301 2.21 13.09 -1.19
CA LEU A 301 1.08 12.83 -2.08
C LEU A 301 0.49 14.08 -2.74
N TRP A 302 0.75 15.29 -2.22
CA TRP A 302 0.36 16.55 -2.87
C TRP A 302 0.96 16.71 -4.26
N ARG A 303 2.11 16.09 -4.55
CA ARG A 303 2.71 16.06 -5.89
C ARG A 303 1.81 15.40 -6.95
N TYR A 304 0.96 14.48 -6.50
CA TYR A 304 -0.05 13.82 -7.34
C TYR A 304 -1.38 14.56 -7.38
N GLY A 305 -1.47 15.76 -6.78
CA GLY A 305 -2.69 16.54 -6.65
C GLY A 305 -3.70 15.94 -5.66
N TRP A 306 -3.24 15.08 -4.74
CA TRP A 306 -4.11 14.45 -3.76
C TRP A 306 -4.25 15.34 -2.53
N ASP A 307 -5.33 16.11 -2.48
CA ASP A 307 -5.75 16.76 -1.24
C ASP A 307 -6.62 15.78 -0.44
N LEU A 308 -6.12 15.34 0.72
CA LEU A 308 -6.81 14.41 1.63
C LEU A 308 -7.63 15.13 2.70
N ARG A 309 -7.65 16.48 2.70
CA ARG A 309 -8.35 17.30 3.71
C ARG A 309 -9.84 17.48 3.39
N GLY A 310 -10.23 17.31 2.13
CA GLY A 310 -11.61 17.40 1.69
C GLY A 310 -12.26 16.02 1.62
N GLY A 311 -13.45 15.89 2.23
CA GLY A 311 -14.40 14.86 1.79
C GLY A 311 -14.67 15.07 0.30
N GLU A 312 -14.94 13.99 -0.42
CA GLU A 312 -15.09 13.96 -1.88
C GLU A 312 -16.16 14.91 -2.40
N ASP A 313 -15.80 16.19 -2.57
CA ASP A 313 -16.65 17.21 -3.17
C ASP A 313 -15.74 18.38 -3.57
N GLU A 314 -14.87 18.16 -4.55
CA GLU A 314 -14.49 19.23 -5.49
C GLU A 314 -13.70 18.67 -6.68
N GLY A 315 -14.46 18.30 -7.72
CA GLY A 315 -13.97 17.83 -9.01
C GLY A 315 -14.93 18.13 -10.15
N VAL A 316 -15.05 19.41 -10.50
CA VAL A 316 -15.39 19.93 -11.84
C VAL A 316 -16.75 19.51 -12.48
N GLY A 317 -17.74 20.40 -12.36
CA GLY A 317 -18.57 20.86 -13.49
C GLY A 317 -19.82 20.07 -13.85
N GLY A 318 -20.97 20.43 -13.26
CA GLY A 318 -22.25 19.86 -13.68
C GLY A 318 -23.52 20.43 -13.03
N ARG A 319 -23.83 21.70 -13.32
CA ARG A 319 -25.19 22.30 -13.40
C ARG A 319 -26.14 22.11 -12.19
N ALA A 320 -26.45 23.25 -11.57
CA ALA A 320 -27.52 23.44 -10.58
C ALA A 320 -28.84 22.71 -10.95
N GLY A 321 -29.35 21.94 -9.97
CA GLY A 321 -30.65 21.28 -10.02
C GLY A 321 -31.02 20.69 -8.66
N ASP A 322 -31.61 21.54 -7.81
CA ASP A 322 -32.70 21.26 -6.86
C ASP A 322 -32.73 19.93 -6.06
N GLY A 323 -32.62 20.07 -4.73
CA GLY A 323 -33.48 19.37 -3.77
C GLY A 323 -33.14 17.94 -3.35
N GLY A 324 -32.53 17.77 -2.17
CA GLY A 324 -32.62 16.53 -1.39
C GLY A 324 -31.41 16.23 -0.54
N GLY A 325 -31.44 16.65 0.74
CA GLY A 325 -30.40 16.29 1.71
C GLY A 325 -30.38 14.78 1.96
N MET A 326 -29.27 14.15 1.57
CA MET A 326 -28.89 12.81 1.99
C MET A 326 -27.65 12.99 2.87
N GLY A 327 -27.73 12.61 4.14
CA GLY A 327 -26.57 12.55 5.03
C GLY A 327 -25.52 11.55 4.50
N PRO A 328 -24.30 11.55 5.07
CA PRO A 328 -23.22 10.69 4.61
C PRO A 328 -23.70 9.23 4.59
N ARG A 329 -23.75 8.64 3.40
CA ARG A 329 -23.98 7.20 3.25
C ARG A 329 -22.71 6.51 3.72
N ASP A 330 -22.87 5.56 4.63
CA ASP A 330 -21.79 4.66 5.03
C ASP A 330 -21.24 3.97 3.77
N GLU A 331 -19.94 4.10 3.51
CA GLU A 331 -19.20 3.54 2.36
C GLU A 331 -19.04 2.00 2.47
N ASP A 332 -20.09 1.30 2.92
CA ASP A 332 -20.16 -0.17 2.98
C ASP A 332 -20.96 -0.75 1.79
N GLU A 333 -21.34 0.07 0.81
CA GLU A 333 -22.28 -0.31 -0.27
C GLU A 333 -21.68 -0.56 -1.66
N ASP A 334 -20.35 -0.61 -1.80
CA ASP A 334 -19.69 -1.07 -3.04
C ASP A 334 -19.22 -2.54 -2.96
N ASP A 335 -20.06 -3.42 -2.40
CA ASP A 335 -19.92 -4.89 -2.49
C ASP A 335 -20.68 -5.44 -3.72
N ASP A 336 -20.94 -4.60 -4.73
CA ASP A 336 -21.52 -4.95 -6.04
C ASP A 336 -20.54 -5.72 -6.94
N GLU A 337 -19.64 -6.50 -6.35
CA GLU A 337 -18.74 -7.40 -7.07
C GLU A 337 -19.49 -8.68 -7.47
N TYR A 338 -19.86 -8.75 -8.76
CA TYR A 338 -20.37 -9.90 -9.54
C TYR A 338 -21.67 -10.56 -9.06
N GLN A 339 -22.81 -10.08 -9.59
CA GLN A 339 -23.96 -10.97 -9.78
C GLN A 339 -23.60 -12.01 -10.86
N PRO A 340 -23.67 -13.32 -10.59
CA PRO A 340 -23.39 -14.34 -11.59
C PRO A 340 -24.42 -14.26 -12.72
N VAL A 341 -23.95 -14.03 -13.94
CA VAL A 341 -24.77 -14.17 -15.15
C VAL A 341 -24.92 -15.66 -15.43
N VAL A 342 -26.14 -16.18 -15.33
CA VAL A 342 -26.45 -17.56 -15.71
C VAL A 342 -26.32 -17.67 -17.22
N VAL A 343 -25.32 -18.40 -17.68
CA VAL A 343 -25.14 -18.74 -19.10
C VAL A 343 -25.71 -20.13 -19.34
N ASP A 344 -26.65 -20.23 -20.28
CA ASP A 344 -27.18 -21.52 -20.69
C ASP A 344 -26.11 -22.29 -21.48
N LEU A 345 -25.97 -23.57 -21.16
CA LEU A 345 -25.06 -24.49 -21.85
C LEU A 345 -25.89 -25.48 -22.69
N ASP A 346 -25.43 -25.76 -23.90
CA ASP A 346 -26.02 -26.81 -24.74
C ASP A 346 -25.67 -28.22 -24.24
N GLU A 347 -26.26 -29.24 -24.87
CA GLU A 347 -26.07 -30.66 -24.51
C GLU A 347 -24.62 -31.15 -24.66
N SER A 348 -23.74 -30.35 -25.29
CA SER A 348 -22.31 -30.61 -25.42
C SER A 348 -21.44 -29.81 -24.44
N GLY A 349 -22.07 -29.04 -23.55
CA GLY A 349 -21.40 -28.22 -22.54
C GLY A 349 -20.84 -26.90 -23.08
N ARG A 350 -21.36 -26.41 -24.21
CA ARG A 350 -20.94 -25.13 -24.82
C ARG A 350 -21.98 -24.04 -24.58
N GLU A 351 -21.52 -22.82 -24.37
CA GLU A 351 -22.39 -21.65 -24.17
C GLU A 351 -23.20 -21.34 -25.43
N VAL A 352 -24.53 -21.25 -25.29
CA VAL A 352 -25.43 -20.87 -26.39
C VAL A 352 -25.32 -19.36 -26.64
N GLY A 353 -24.76 -18.97 -27.80
CA GLY A 353 -24.73 -17.56 -28.24
C GLY A 353 -23.42 -17.09 -28.88
N LEU A 354 -22.34 -17.87 -28.76
CA LEU A 354 -21.08 -17.53 -29.42
C LEU A 354 -21.06 -18.04 -30.87
N LEU A 355 -20.95 -17.11 -31.82
CA LEU A 355 -20.81 -17.41 -33.25
C LEU A 355 -19.52 -18.20 -33.51
N SER A 356 -19.65 -19.49 -33.83
CA SER A 356 -18.52 -20.32 -34.26
C SER A 356 -18.19 -20.05 -35.73
N TRP A 357 -16.95 -19.65 -36.02
CA TRP A 357 -16.42 -19.64 -37.39
C TRP A 357 -15.84 -21.03 -37.67
N ASN A 358 -16.55 -21.82 -38.49
CA ASN A 358 -16.03 -23.08 -39.01
C ASN A 358 -15.18 -22.80 -40.25
N HIS A 359 -14.02 -23.45 -40.34
CA HIS A 359 -13.12 -23.39 -41.49
C HIS A 359 -13.27 -24.62 -42.39
#